data_AF-A0A7K0A8T2-F1
#
_entry.id   AF-A0A7K0A8T2-F1
#
_cell.length_a   1.000
_cell.length_b   1.000
_cell.length_c   1.000
_cell.angle_alpha   90.00
_cell.angle_beta   90.00
_cell.angle_gamma   90.00
#
_symmetry.space_group_name_H-M   'P 1'
#
loop_
_entity.id
_entity.type
_entity.pdbx_description
1 polymer ?
#
loop_
_entity_poly.entity_id
_entity_poly.type
_entity_poly.pdbx_seq_one_letter_code
_entity_poly.pdbx_strand_id
1 'polypeptide(L)'
;TASGVTSRVSIDSNGVEGNKSSSSPSLSSDGRYVAFSSHATNLVPGHMNQSVDVFVHDRDTGETTLVSKNSSGSEGDSDSVRPAISADGRYIAFDSFAENLVNGDTNDDPDVFVHDTTTQDTTRVSVNSDGNEANGRSLAPAISADGRFVAFHSFASNLGGDTNDVRDVFVHDTTTGDTSRVSVRSDGAEGNEYSVWPAISEDGRHVAFFSRASNLVSSDNNDADDVFAHDRETGETTRLSVDGAGTEGNNDSRTPVISGDGRYVSFTSLASNLVPGDTNKESDVFVHDQTSGDTTRISVDSTGIQANSSSTGPALSADARYVAFDSFASNLVADDTNGVDDVFVHQYLPDPPPSTTTTSTTTTVPPPDDEDFFTDDDGHLFEDDINAIAAAGITRGCNPPANDNYCPDDSFLRGQAAAFVRRALDVPASATDHFGDDDGNIFEDDINAIATAGITRGCNPPANDRYCPDDSFLRGQAAAFVRRALGLP
;
A
#
# COMPACT_ATOMS: atom_id res chain seq x y z
N THR A 1 14.51 22.57 -9.60
CA THR A 1 14.53 22.05 -8.22
C THR A 1 13.17 22.33 -7.62
N ALA A 2 12.30 21.32 -7.53
CA ALA A 2 11.10 21.46 -6.70
C ALA A 2 11.60 21.67 -5.27
N SER A 3 11.43 22.87 -4.73
CA SER A 3 11.78 23.13 -3.33
C SER A 3 10.78 22.35 -2.47
N GLY A 4 11.27 21.44 -1.63
CA GLY A 4 10.43 20.82 -0.61
C GLY A 4 9.81 21.92 0.26
N VAL A 5 8.49 21.85 0.47
CA VAL A 5 7.75 22.78 1.32
C VAL A 5 7.37 22.02 2.59
N THR A 6 7.87 22.46 3.74
CA THR A 6 7.45 21.95 5.05
C THR A 6 6.23 22.72 5.53
N SER A 7 5.18 22.01 5.93
CA SER A 7 3.95 22.59 6.48
C SER A 7 3.56 21.90 7.80
N ARG A 8 3.06 22.67 8.77
CA ARG A 8 2.47 22.13 10.00
C ARG A 8 1.06 21.62 9.71
N VAL A 9 0.71 20.47 10.29
CA VAL A 9 -0.60 19.80 10.13
C VAL A 9 -1.41 19.78 11.42
N SER A 10 -0.75 19.96 12.58
CA SER A 10 -1.40 20.12 13.89
C SER A 10 -1.96 21.54 14.07
N ILE A 11 -2.92 21.89 13.23
CA ILE A 11 -3.61 23.18 13.18
C ILE A 11 -5.13 22.98 13.16
N ASP A 12 -5.90 23.98 13.58
CA ASP A 12 -7.35 24.00 13.40
C ASP A 12 -7.74 24.35 11.95
N SER A 13 -9.04 24.30 11.63
CA SER A 13 -9.55 24.61 10.28
C SER A 13 -9.39 26.08 9.85
N ASN A 14 -8.86 26.95 10.71
CA ASN A 14 -8.50 28.34 10.40
C ASN A 14 -6.97 28.53 10.30
N GLY A 15 -6.19 27.46 10.43
CA GLY A 15 -4.73 27.48 10.40
C GLY A 15 -4.07 27.90 11.71
N VAL A 16 -4.80 27.92 12.83
CA VAL A 16 -4.25 28.21 14.17
C VAL A 16 -3.58 26.97 14.73
N GLU A 17 -2.36 27.09 15.26
CA GLU A 17 -1.64 25.95 15.83
C GLU A 17 -2.30 25.36 17.08
N GLY A 18 -2.19 24.04 17.22
CA GLY A 18 -2.57 23.33 18.44
C GLY A 18 -1.81 23.86 19.65
N ASN A 19 -2.51 24.02 20.77
CA ASN A 19 -1.98 24.63 22.00
C ASN A 19 -1.21 23.65 22.91
N LYS A 20 -1.03 22.39 22.49
CA LYS A 20 -0.25 21.34 23.18
C LYS A 20 0.46 20.44 22.16
N SER A 21 1.16 19.41 22.66
CA SER A 21 1.91 18.47 21.83
C SER A 21 1.02 17.62 20.92
N SER A 22 1.58 17.28 19.76
CA SER A 22 1.03 16.30 18.80
C SER A 22 2.10 15.26 18.47
N SER A 23 1.68 14.04 18.17
CA SER A 23 2.57 12.91 17.90
C SER A 23 1.91 11.87 16.99
N SER A 24 2.67 10.84 16.59
CA SER A 24 2.20 9.68 15.83
C SER A 24 1.44 10.04 14.53
N PRO A 25 2.04 10.81 13.60
CA PRO A 25 1.38 11.12 12.34
C PRO A 25 1.27 9.87 11.45
N SER A 26 0.20 9.79 10.67
CA SER A 26 -0.01 8.80 9.60
C SER A 26 -0.61 9.51 8.38
N LEU A 27 -0.21 9.10 7.18
CA LEU A 27 -0.46 9.84 5.93
C LEU A 27 -1.23 8.98 4.93
N SER A 28 -2.20 9.56 4.22
CA SER A 28 -2.81 8.93 3.04
C SER A 28 -1.80 8.80 1.90
N SER A 29 -2.06 7.95 0.91
CA SER A 29 -1.09 7.63 -0.17
C SER A 29 -0.73 8.85 -1.02
N ASP A 30 -1.72 9.73 -1.27
CA ASP A 30 -1.54 10.99 -1.99
C ASP A 30 -0.97 12.13 -1.11
N GLY A 31 -0.80 11.87 0.18
CA GLY A 31 -0.36 12.86 1.15
C GLY A 31 -1.41 13.89 1.52
N ARG A 32 -2.65 13.79 1.05
CA ARG A 32 -3.70 14.79 1.32
C ARG A 32 -4.15 14.78 2.77
N TYR A 33 -4.43 13.60 3.32
CA TYR A 33 -4.94 13.46 4.68
C TYR A 33 -3.82 13.07 5.64
N VAL A 34 -3.76 13.74 6.79
CA VAL A 34 -2.81 13.44 7.85
C VAL A 34 -3.57 13.16 9.13
N ALA A 35 -3.56 11.90 9.58
CA ALA A 35 -4.04 11.53 10.90
C ALA A 35 -2.95 11.75 11.95
N PHE A 36 -3.27 12.24 13.14
CA PHE A 36 -2.30 12.43 14.21
C PHE A 36 -2.96 12.43 15.59
N SER A 37 -2.20 12.09 16.62
CA SER A 37 -2.60 12.22 18.03
C SER A 37 -2.28 13.63 18.54
N SER A 38 -3.14 14.21 19.38
CA SER A 38 -2.85 15.50 20.02
C SER A 38 -3.52 15.67 21.38
N HIS A 39 -2.81 16.33 22.31
CA HIS A 39 -3.37 16.82 23.56
C HIS A 39 -4.02 18.21 23.42
N ALA A 40 -4.02 18.80 22.22
CA ALA A 40 -4.46 20.17 21.99
C ALA A 40 -5.99 20.28 22.14
N THR A 41 -6.45 21.32 22.83
CA THR A 41 -7.88 21.54 23.14
C THR A 41 -8.55 22.52 22.18
N ASN A 42 -7.87 22.90 21.11
CA ASN A 42 -8.28 24.00 20.22
C ASN A 42 -8.25 23.63 18.74
N LEU A 43 -8.05 22.36 18.39
CA LEU A 43 -8.02 21.90 17.00
C LEU A 43 -9.41 21.82 16.37
N VAL A 44 -10.44 21.55 17.20
CA VAL A 44 -11.85 21.47 16.78
C VAL A 44 -12.73 22.26 17.76
N PRO A 45 -13.72 23.05 17.29
CA PRO A 45 -14.64 23.75 18.18
C PRO A 45 -15.47 22.79 19.03
N GLY A 46 -15.60 23.07 20.32
CA GLY A 46 -16.40 22.24 21.23
C GLY A 46 -15.68 21.00 21.76
N HIS A 47 -14.38 20.86 21.47
CA HIS A 47 -13.51 19.87 22.12
C HIS A 47 -13.40 20.14 23.62
N MET A 48 -13.87 19.19 24.42
CA MET A 48 -14.11 19.37 25.86
C MET A 48 -13.44 18.33 26.72
N ASN A 49 -13.11 17.15 26.18
CA ASN A 49 -12.32 16.19 26.91
C ASN A 49 -10.88 16.79 27.12
N GLN A 50 -10.16 16.36 28.16
CA GLN A 50 -8.78 16.81 28.40
C GLN A 50 -7.78 15.71 28.03
N SER A 51 -8.23 14.78 27.20
CA SER A 51 -7.55 13.55 26.83
C SER A 51 -6.68 13.77 25.60
N VAL A 52 -5.86 12.77 25.25
CA VAL A 52 -5.29 12.70 23.90
C VAL A 52 -6.38 12.24 22.94
N ASP A 53 -6.48 12.92 21.81
CA ASP A 53 -7.42 12.54 20.76
C ASP A 53 -6.73 12.34 19.42
N VAL A 54 -7.43 11.63 18.54
CA VAL A 54 -7.04 11.43 17.15
C VAL A 54 -7.78 12.44 16.29
N PHE A 55 -7.01 13.13 15.44
CA PHE A 55 -7.51 14.10 14.48
C PHE A 55 -7.06 13.73 13.07
N VAL A 56 -7.80 14.18 12.06
CA VAL A 56 -7.37 14.18 10.65
C VAL A 56 -7.37 15.60 10.13
N HIS A 57 -6.28 16.00 9.50
CA HIS A 57 -6.16 17.25 8.74
C HIS A 57 -6.16 16.96 7.24
N ASP A 58 -7.11 17.54 6.51
CA ASP A 58 -7.14 17.57 5.05
C ASP A 58 -6.32 18.75 4.55
N ARG A 59 -5.17 18.47 3.93
CA ARG A 59 -4.22 19.49 3.47
C ARG A 59 -4.70 20.29 2.26
N ASP A 60 -5.69 19.79 1.52
CA ASP A 60 -6.24 20.49 0.37
C ASP A 60 -7.30 21.51 0.79
N THR A 61 -8.20 21.12 1.70
CA THR A 61 -9.28 21.98 2.19
C THR A 61 -8.88 22.82 3.41
N GLY A 62 -7.84 22.39 4.13
CA GLY A 62 -7.42 22.95 5.41
C GLY A 62 -8.28 22.51 6.58
N GLU A 63 -9.22 21.59 6.40
CA GLU A 63 -10.15 21.15 7.45
C GLU A 63 -9.47 20.19 8.44
N THR A 64 -9.64 20.44 9.75
CA THR A 64 -9.25 19.52 10.82
C THR A 64 -10.48 18.97 11.52
N THR A 65 -10.56 17.65 11.64
CA THR A 65 -11.70 16.95 12.23
C THR A 65 -11.26 16.00 13.36
N LEU A 66 -12.12 15.85 14.37
CA LEU A 66 -11.96 14.85 15.43
C LEU A 66 -12.40 13.48 14.90
N VAL A 67 -11.55 12.48 15.10
CA VAL A 67 -11.76 11.07 14.72
C VAL A 67 -12.19 10.23 15.91
N SER A 68 -11.60 10.45 17.10
CA SER A 68 -11.89 9.72 18.35
C SER A 68 -13.24 10.14 18.95
N LYS A 69 -14.32 9.83 18.23
CA LYS A 69 -15.71 10.08 18.60
C LYS A 69 -16.56 8.87 18.24
N ASN A 70 -17.72 8.70 18.87
CA ASN A 70 -18.67 7.66 18.49
C ASN A 70 -19.50 8.06 17.25
N SER A 71 -20.30 7.12 16.71
CA SER A 71 -21.13 7.37 15.51
C SER A 71 -22.22 8.44 15.67
N SER A 72 -22.46 8.94 16.88
CA SER A 72 -23.36 10.09 17.13
C SER A 72 -22.62 11.43 17.18
N GLY A 73 -21.30 11.41 17.07
CA GLY A 73 -20.43 12.58 17.13
C GLY A 73 -19.99 12.98 18.55
N SER A 74 -20.29 12.16 19.57
CA SER A 74 -19.80 12.42 20.93
C SER A 74 -18.34 11.99 21.07
N GLU A 75 -17.51 12.84 21.65
CA GLU A 75 -16.07 12.59 21.85
C GLU A 75 -15.82 11.39 22.77
N GLY A 76 -14.71 10.70 22.56
CA GLY A 76 -14.17 9.72 23.49
C GLY A 76 -13.99 10.33 24.89
N ASP A 77 -14.27 9.55 25.94
CA ASP A 77 -14.12 9.99 27.33
C ASP A 77 -12.74 9.70 27.95
N SER A 78 -11.82 9.14 27.16
CA SER A 78 -10.45 8.79 27.55
C SER A 78 -9.47 8.91 26.36
N ASP A 79 -8.20 8.60 26.57
CA ASP A 79 -7.14 8.77 25.58
C ASP A 79 -7.34 7.88 24.34
N SER A 80 -7.19 8.45 23.15
CA SER A 80 -7.11 7.77 21.85
C SER A 80 -5.80 8.12 21.15
N VAL A 81 -5.04 7.11 20.71
CA VAL A 81 -3.68 7.29 20.18
C VAL A 81 -3.36 6.37 19.00
N ARG A 82 -2.19 6.59 18.38
CA ARG A 82 -1.60 5.77 17.31
C ARG A 82 -2.54 5.55 16.11
N PRO A 83 -2.94 6.63 15.42
CA PRO A 83 -3.76 6.47 14.24
C PRO A 83 -2.99 5.83 13.08
N ALA A 84 -3.70 5.02 12.29
CA ALA A 84 -3.30 4.53 10.98
C ALA A 84 -4.42 4.86 9.98
N ILE A 85 -4.08 5.45 8.84
CA ILE A 85 -5.05 5.92 7.84
C ILE A 85 -4.97 5.11 6.54
N SER A 86 -6.12 4.82 5.93
CA SER A 86 -6.20 4.16 4.61
C SER A 86 -5.66 5.06 3.50
N ALA A 87 -5.34 4.47 2.34
CA ALA A 87 -4.69 5.17 1.23
C ALA A 87 -5.53 6.33 0.69
N ASP A 88 -6.85 6.20 0.73
CA ASP A 88 -7.82 7.21 0.31
C ASP A 88 -8.22 8.20 1.43
N GLY A 89 -7.71 8.01 2.65
CA GLY A 89 -8.05 8.85 3.80
C GLY A 89 -9.41 8.55 4.45
N ARG A 90 -10.14 7.53 3.97
CA ARG A 90 -11.50 7.25 4.43
C ARG A 90 -11.56 6.57 5.79
N TYR A 91 -10.70 5.60 6.03
CA TYR A 91 -10.72 4.76 7.23
C TYR A 91 -9.53 5.10 8.12
N ILE A 92 -9.80 5.40 9.39
CA ILE A 92 -8.77 5.66 10.39
C ILE A 92 -8.90 4.65 11.51
N ALA A 93 -7.92 3.75 11.61
CA ALA A 93 -7.78 2.85 12.74
C ALA A 93 -7.01 3.55 13.88
N PHE A 94 -7.41 3.33 15.13
CA PHE A 94 -6.71 3.86 16.31
C PHE A 94 -6.97 2.99 17.53
N ASP A 95 -6.07 3.03 18.52
CA ASP A 95 -6.32 2.43 19.83
C ASP A 95 -6.84 3.47 20.83
N SER A 96 -7.77 3.07 21.70
CA SER A 96 -8.45 3.98 22.62
C SER A 96 -8.80 3.32 23.95
N PHE A 97 -8.64 4.08 25.03
CA PHE A 97 -9.07 3.74 26.39
C PHE A 97 -10.51 4.20 26.69
N ALA A 98 -11.23 4.74 25.71
CA ALA A 98 -12.55 5.34 25.91
C ALA A 98 -13.66 4.29 25.83
N GLU A 99 -14.49 4.22 26.85
CA GLU A 99 -15.57 3.23 27.00
C GLU A 99 -16.84 3.63 26.22
N ASN A 100 -16.88 4.84 25.68
CA ASN A 100 -18.08 5.44 25.08
C ASN A 100 -18.04 5.57 23.54
N LEU A 101 -16.99 5.04 22.89
CA LEU A 101 -16.85 5.07 21.43
C LEU A 101 -17.84 4.14 20.72
N VAL A 102 -18.18 3.01 21.35
CA VAL A 102 -19.22 2.08 20.90
C VAL A 102 -20.07 1.65 22.09
N ASN A 103 -21.28 1.15 21.81
CA ASN A 103 -22.09 0.54 22.87
C ASN A 103 -21.55 -0.84 23.24
N GLY A 104 -21.51 -1.15 24.54
CA GLY A 104 -21.09 -2.47 25.02
C GLY A 104 -19.58 -2.66 25.00
N ASP A 105 -18.83 -1.58 25.13
CA ASP A 105 -17.46 -1.61 25.62
C ASP A 105 -17.50 -1.80 27.15
N THR A 106 -16.94 -2.92 27.63
CA THR A 106 -17.14 -3.40 29.00
C THR A 106 -15.93 -4.11 29.61
N ASN A 107 -14.81 -4.19 28.88
CA ASN A 107 -13.63 -4.93 29.31
C ASN A 107 -12.66 -4.10 30.19
N ASP A 108 -12.91 -2.80 30.37
CA ASP A 108 -12.03 -1.84 31.08
C ASP A 108 -10.59 -1.79 30.52
N ASP A 109 -10.40 -2.19 29.26
CA ASP A 109 -9.10 -2.28 28.58
C ASP A 109 -9.13 -1.51 27.26
N PRO A 110 -8.00 -0.94 26.80
CA PRO A 110 -7.95 -0.28 25.51
C PRO A 110 -8.27 -1.22 24.36
N ASP A 111 -9.04 -0.70 23.42
CA ASP A 111 -9.55 -1.40 22.25
C ASP A 111 -9.09 -0.72 20.95
N VAL A 112 -9.19 -1.45 19.84
CA VAL A 112 -8.90 -0.93 18.51
C VAL A 112 -10.20 -0.62 17.79
N PHE A 113 -10.30 0.59 17.26
CA PHE A 113 -11.45 1.11 16.54
C PHE A 113 -11.09 1.53 15.13
N VAL A 114 -12.08 1.56 14.24
CA VAL A 114 -12.00 2.23 12.93
C VAL A 114 -13.10 3.27 12.85
N HIS A 115 -12.73 4.48 12.42
CA HIS A 115 -13.68 5.53 12.04
C HIS A 115 -13.75 5.65 10.51
N ASP A 116 -14.96 5.56 9.95
CA ASP A 116 -15.23 5.85 8.54
C ASP A 116 -15.60 7.33 8.39
N THR A 117 -14.73 8.13 7.76
CA THR A 117 -14.93 9.57 7.61
C THR A 117 -16.07 9.93 6.65
N THR A 118 -16.53 8.99 5.82
CA THR A 118 -17.66 9.21 4.91
C THR A 118 -18.99 9.00 5.62
N THR A 119 -19.15 7.88 6.35
CA THR A 119 -20.40 7.57 7.05
C THR A 119 -20.46 8.17 8.45
N GLN A 120 -19.31 8.58 9.00
CA GLN A 120 -19.10 9.01 10.38
C GLN A 120 -19.33 7.89 11.40
N ASP A 121 -19.27 6.63 10.98
CA ASP A 121 -19.41 5.49 11.87
C ASP A 121 -18.08 5.15 12.55
N THR A 122 -18.14 4.86 13.85
CA THR A 122 -17.03 4.30 14.62
C THR A 122 -17.38 2.88 15.02
N THR A 123 -16.52 1.93 14.66
CA THR A 123 -16.70 0.51 14.95
C THR A 123 -15.49 -0.02 15.71
N ARG A 124 -15.72 -0.95 16.64
CA ARG A 124 -14.64 -1.70 17.28
C ARG A 124 -14.23 -2.86 16.38
N VAL A 125 -12.94 -3.02 16.15
CA VAL A 125 -12.35 -4.10 15.34
C VAL A 125 -11.53 -5.09 16.17
N SER A 126 -11.20 -4.75 17.43
CA SER A 126 -10.71 -5.73 18.43
C SER A 126 -11.84 -6.65 18.91
N VAL A 127 -12.41 -7.41 17.99
CA VAL A 127 -13.47 -8.39 18.24
C VAL A 127 -13.08 -9.76 17.68
N ASN A 128 -13.64 -10.83 18.23
CA ASN A 128 -13.52 -12.16 17.62
C ASN A 128 -14.50 -12.31 16.43
N SER A 129 -14.41 -13.41 15.68
CA SER A 129 -15.25 -13.63 14.48
C SER A 129 -16.76 -13.75 14.77
N ASP A 130 -17.16 -13.88 16.03
CA ASP A 130 -18.56 -13.82 16.46
C ASP A 130 -19.01 -12.39 16.81
N GLY A 131 -18.12 -11.39 16.68
CA GLY A 131 -18.35 -9.99 17.02
C GLY A 131 -18.25 -9.65 18.51
N ASN A 132 -17.72 -10.56 19.34
CA ASN A 132 -17.53 -10.29 20.76
C ASN A 132 -16.24 -9.52 21.00
N GLU A 133 -16.31 -8.54 21.90
CA GLU A 133 -15.20 -7.76 22.43
C GLU A 133 -14.01 -8.63 22.86
N ALA A 134 -12.79 -8.20 22.53
CA ALA A 134 -11.55 -8.74 23.06
C ALA A 134 -11.56 -8.68 24.60
N ASN A 135 -11.27 -9.80 25.27
CA ASN A 135 -11.23 -9.85 26.74
C ASN A 135 -9.91 -9.37 27.35
N GLY A 136 -9.15 -8.56 26.60
CA GLY A 136 -7.87 -8.02 27.00
C GLY A 136 -7.41 -6.93 26.01
N ARG A 137 -6.46 -6.12 26.46
CA ARG A 137 -5.93 -4.95 25.73
C ARG A 137 -5.56 -5.26 24.29
N SER A 138 -6.01 -4.41 23.37
CA SER A 138 -5.68 -4.43 21.95
C SER A 138 -5.09 -3.09 21.53
N LEU A 139 -3.93 -3.10 20.85
CA LEU A 139 -3.11 -1.89 20.66
C LEU A 139 -2.39 -1.89 19.30
N ALA A 140 -1.90 -0.70 18.93
CA ALA A 140 -1.03 -0.45 17.77
C ALA A 140 -1.59 -0.98 16.45
N PRO A 141 -2.70 -0.41 15.96
CA PRO A 141 -3.29 -0.82 14.70
C PRO A 141 -2.45 -0.43 13.48
N ALA A 142 -2.54 -1.25 12.44
CA ALA A 142 -2.16 -0.94 11.06
C ALA A 142 -3.33 -1.30 10.13
N ILE A 143 -3.49 -0.58 9.02
CA ILE A 143 -4.65 -0.72 8.13
C ILE A 143 -4.23 -0.84 6.65
N SER A 144 -4.92 -1.70 5.88
CA SER A 144 -4.72 -1.84 4.44
C SER A 144 -5.16 -0.58 3.67
N ALA A 145 -4.71 -0.45 2.42
CA ALA A 145 -4.96 0.74 1.60
C ALA A 145 -6.45 1.01 1.37
N ASP A 146 -7.24 -0.06 1.27
CA ASP A 146 -8.70 -0.01 1.10
C ASP A 146 -9.48 0.05 2.42
N GLY A 147 -8.79 0.01 3.56
CA GLY A 147 -9.41 0.00 4.89
C GLY A 147 -10.03 -1.34 5.31
N ARG A 148 -9.93 -2.40 4.49
CA ARG A 148 -10.59 -3.67 4.74
C ARG A 148 -9.93 -4.48 5.87
N PHE A 149 -8.60 -4.52 5.90
CA PHE A 149 -7.87 -5.35 6.84
C PHE A 149 -7.20 -4.47 7.89
N VAL A 150 -7.49 -4.75 9.17
CA VAL A 150 -6.85 -4.07 10.31
C VAL A 150 -6.03 -5.07 11.09
N ALA A 151 -4.71 -4.89 11.08
CA ALA A 151 -3.80 -5.64 11.92
C ALA A 151 -3.62 -4.94 13.27
N PHE A 152 -3.57 -5.70 14.36
CA PHE A 152 -3.31 -5.18 15.70
C PHE A 152 -2.70 -6.27 16.58
N HIS A 153 -2.12 -5.91 17.72
CA HIS A 153 -1.72 -6.91 18.71
C HIS A 153 -2.62 -6.87 19.94
N SER A 154 -2.84 -8.02 20.57
CA SER A 154 -3.77 -8.14 21.70
C SER A 154 -3.31 -9.16 22.74
N PHE A 155 -3.67 -8.93 24.00
CA PHE A 155 -3.57 -9.92 25.10
C PHE A 155 -4.82 -10.81 25.22
N ALA A 156 -5.81 -10.62 24.35
CA ALA A 156 -7.10 -11.25 24.49
C ALA A 156 -7.08 -12.72 24.08
N SER A 157 -7.49 -13.59 25.01
CA SER A 157 -7.56 -15.02 24.77
C SER A 157 -8.74 -15.47 23.93
N ASN A 158 -9.76 -14.61 23.80
CA ASN A 158 -11.00 -14.92 23.07
C ASN A 158 -10.99 -14.54 21.58
N LEU A 159 -9.89 -13.98 21.05
CA LEU A 159 -9.75 -13.62 19.63
C LEU A 159 -9.30 -14.78 18.73
N GLY A 160 -8.70 -15.82 19.29
CA GLY A 160 -8.20 -16.97 18.53
C GLY A 160 -7.98 -18.24 19.35
N GLY A 161 -8.44 -18.28 20.60
CA GLY A 161 -8.18 -19.40 21.51
C GLY A 161 -6.74 -19.42 21.98
N ASP A 162 -6.28 -18.29 22.54
CA ASP A 162 -4.92 -18.13 23.03
C ASP A 162 -4.57 -19.15 24.12
N THR A 163 -3.42 -19.79 23.97
CA THR A 163 -2.91 -20.78 24.93
C THR A 163 -1.59 -20.40 25.58
N ASN A 164 -1.01 -19.25 25.21
CA ASN A 164 0.29 -18.80 25.68
C ASN A 164 0.21 -17.61 26.68
N ASP A 165 -0.97 -16.98 26.82
CA ASP A 165 -1.23 -15.84 27.72
C ASP A 165 -0.29 -14.63 27.48
N VAL A 166 0.21 -14.46 26.25
CA VAL A 166 1.04 -13.33 25.84
C VAL A 166 0.40 -12.56 24.69
N ARG A 167 1.03 -11.46 24.24
CA ARG A 167 0.49 -10.67 23.13
C ARG A 167 0.68 -11.42 21.83
N ASP A 168 -0.35 -11.46 21.01
CA ASP A 168 -0.28 -11.95 19.64
C ASP A 168 -0.77 -10.90 18.65
N VAL A 169 -0.33 -11.03 17.40
CA VAL A 169 -0.81 -10.25 16.27
C VAL A 169 -2.00 -10.93 15.60
N PHE A 170 -3.06 -10.16 15.40
CA PHE A 170 -4.31 -10.52 14.73
C PHE A 170 -4.60 -9.60 13.55
N VAL A 171 -5.42 -10.08 12.62
CA VAL A 171 -6.03 -9.27 11.55
C VAL A 171 -7.54 -9.45 11.60
N HIS A 172 -8.27 -8.33 11.60
CA HIS A 172 -9.72 -8.29 11.41
C HIS A 172 -10.05 -7.88 9.97
N ASP A 173 -10.88 -8.66 9.29
CA ASP A 173 -11.49 -8.31 8.00
C ASP A 173 -12.82 -7.59 8.24
N THR A 174 -12.85 -6.28 8.03
CA THR A 174 -14.02 -5.44 8.29
C THR A 174 -15.19 -5.73 7.35
N THR A 175 -14.96 -6.47 6.26
CA THR A 175 -16.02 -6.87 5.31
C THR A 175 -16.68 -8.17 5.72
N THR A 176 -15.91 -9.17 6.14
CA THR A 176 -16.45 -10.49 6.52
C THR A 176 -16.76 -10.60 8.01
N GLY A 177 -16.11 -9.80 8.84
CA GLY A 177 -16.12 -9.88 10.30
C GLY A 177 -15.15 -10.92 10.86
N ASP A 178 -14.34 -11.57 10.01
CA ASP A 178 -13.40 -12.61 10.46
C ASP A 178 -12.19 -12.00 11.16
N THR A 179 -11.84 -12.54 12.33
CA THR A 179 -10.59 -12.23 13.03
C THR A 179 -9.71 -13.47 13.07
N SER A 180 -8.46 -13.35 12.64
CA SER A 180 -7.49 -14.43 12.66
C SER A 180 -6.15 -14.00 13.26
N ARG A 181 -5.51 -14.91 14.02
CA ARG A 181 -4.13 -14.74 14.46
C ARG A 181 -3.18 -14.94 13.28
N VAL A 182 -2.26 -14.01 13.07
CA VAL A 182 -1.24 -14.07 12.01
C VAL A 182 0.17 -14.29 12.54
N SER A 183 0.36 -14.12 13.85
CA SER A 183 1.59 -14.51 14.58
C SER A 183 1.62 -16.02 14.86
N VAL A 184 1.51 -16.80 13.78
CA VAL A 184 1.48 -18.27 13.81
C VAL A 184 2.62 -18.82 12.98
N ARG A 185 2.94 -20.10 13.20
CA ARG A 185 3.77 -20.90 12.32
C ARG A 185 3.07 -21.14 10.98
N SER A 186 3.81 -21.56 9.96
CA SER A 186 3.23 -21.92 8.65
C SER A 186 2.25 -23.11 8.68
N ASP A 187 2.23 -23.87 9.79
CA ASP A 187 1.24 -24.94 10.05
C ASP A 187 0.02 -24.46 10.87
N GLY A 188 -0.05 -23.15 11.17
CA GLY A 188 -1.10 -22.51 11.94
C GLY A 188 -0.95 -22.61 13.46
N ALA A 189 0.10 -23.26 13.97
CA ALA A 189 0.31 -23.35 15.41
C ALA A 189 0.82 -22.01 15.99
N GLU A 190 0.36 -21.72 17.21
CA GLU A 190 0.64 -20.49 17.96
C GLU A 190 2.14 -20.33 18.32
N GLY A 191 2.60 -19.07 18.37
CA GLY A 191 3.90 -18.69 18.92
C GLY A 191 4.01 -19.02 20.42
N ASN A 192 5.22 -19.26 20.91
CA ASN A 192 5.46 -19.59 22.33
C ASN A 192 5.83 -18.38 23.21
N GLU A 193 5.96 -17.19 22.62
CA GLU A 193 6.23 -15.91 23.27
C GLU A 193 5.55 -14.78 22.48
N TYR A 194 5.64 -13.55 22.98
CA TYR A 194 4.89 -12.41 22.43
C TYR A 194 5.25 -12.08 20.98
N SER A 195 4.27 -11.56 20.25
CA SER A 195 4.38 -10.92 18.94
C SER A 195 3.63 -9.58 18.94
N VAL A 196 4.25 -8.51 18.44
CA VAL A 196 3.74 -7.14 18.58
C VAL A 196 4.11 -6.23 17.40
N TRP A 197 3.51 -5.04 17.37
CA TRP A 197 3.78 -3.97 16.39
C TRP A 197 3.67 -4.41 14.93
N PRO A 198 2.46 -4.77 14.47
CA PRO A 198 2.26 -5.17 13.10
C PRO A 198 2.36 -4.00 12.11
N ALA A 199 2.79 -4.32 10.90
CA ALA A 199 2.63 -3.54 9.68
C ALA A 199 1.96 -4.41 8.63
N ILE A 200 1.15 -3.83 7.75
CA ILE A 200 0.36 -4.57 6.76
C ILE A 200 0.53 -3.97 5.35
N SER A 201 0.62 -4.81 4.33
CA SER A 201 0.70 -4.38 2.92
C SER A 201 -0.59 -3.70 2.45
N GLU A 202 -0.54 -2.95 1.34
CA GLU A 202 -1.68 -2.19 0.84
C GLU A 202 -2.88 -3.09 0.50
N ASP A 203 -2.63 -4.30 -0.01
CA ASP A 203 -3.65 -5.32 -0.30
C ASP A 203 -4.10 -6.13 0.91
N GLY A 204 -3.45 -5.93 2.07
CA GLY A 204 -3.72 -6.67 3.30
C GLY A 204 -3.22 -8.11 3.32
N ARG A 205 -2.43 -8.56 2.32
CA ARG A 205 -1.96 -9.95 2.23
C ARG A 205 -0.79 -10.24 3.17
N HIS A 206 0.21 -9.37 3.21
CA HIS A 206 1.43 -9.58 3.99
C HIS A 206 1.37 -8.77 5.29
N VAL A 207 1.61 -9.43 6.41
CA VAL A 207 1.70 -8.79 7.73
C VAL A 207 3.08 -9.00 8.30
N ALA A 208 3.85 -7.92 8.45
CA ALA A 208 5.13 -7.94 9.14
C ALA A 208 4.94 -7.61 10.62
N PHE A 209 5.68 -8.26 11.50
CA PHE A 209 5.65 -8.02 12.95
C PHE A 209 6.98 -8.44 13.56
N PHE A 210 7.28 -8.05 14.80
CA PHE A 210 8.39 -8.63 15.53
C PHE A 210 7.91 -9.50 16.68
N SER A 211 8.69 -10.52 17.00
CA SER A 211 8.33 -11.56 17.95
C SER A 211 9.54 -12.07 18.73
N ARG A 212 9.29 -12.49 19.97
CA ARG A 212 10.26 -13.20 20.81
C ARG A 212 10.12 -14.73 20.72
N ALA A 213 9.14 -15.20 19.94
CA ALA A 213 8.77 -16.60 19.84
C ALA A 213 9.77 -17.42 19.02
N SER A 214 10.48 -18.31 19.69
CA SER A 214 11.47 -19.21 19.09
C SER A 214 10.88 -20.34 18.24
N ASN A 215 9.55 -20.45 18.18
CA ASN A 215 8.88 -21.55 17.49
C ASN A 215 8.14 -21.13 16.21
N LEU A 216 8.09 -19.85 15.83
CA LEU A 216 7.41 -19.38 14.61
C LEU A 216 8.02 -19.98 13.34
N VAL A 217 9.34 -20.20 13.37
CA VAL A 217 10.11 -20.93 12.34
C VAL A 217 10.96 -22.02 13.00
N SER A 218 11.38 -23.03 12.25
CA SER A 218 12.08 -24.21 12.79
C SER A 218 13.53 -23.98 13.26
N SER A 219 14.07 -22.77 13.11
CA SER A 219 15.49 -22.48 13.30
C SER A 219 15.74 -21.11 13.90
N ASP A 220 14.87 -20.71 14.83
CA ASP A 220 15.07 -19.53 15.67
C ASP A 220 15.73 -19.95 16.99
N ASN A 221 17.01 -19.59 17.14
CA ASN A 221 17.84 -20.01 18.28
C ASN A 221 18.70 -18.87 18.85
N ASN A 222 18.49 -17.63 18.40
CA ASN A 222 19.30 -16.48 18.81
C ASN A 222 18.88 -15.89 20.17
N ASP A 223 17.72 -16.29 20.70
CA ASP A 223 17.15 -15.76 21.95
C ASP A 223 16.97 -14.22 21.90
N ALA A 224 16.60 -13.70 20.74
CA ALA A 224 16.39 -12.27 20.48
C ALA A 224 14.97 -12.01 19.97
N ASP A 225 14.56 -10.73 19.92
CA ASP A 225 13.41 -10.34 19.09
C ASP A 225 13.80 -10.45 17.61
N ASP A 226 12.95 -11.10 16.82
CA ASP A 226 13.14 -11.25 15.38
C ASP A 226 11.97 -10.64 14.60
N VAL A 227 12.24 -10.20 13.38
CA VAL A 227 11.21 -9.68 12.47
C VAL A 227 10.71 -10.82 11.59
N PHE A 228 9.39 -10.96 11.50
CA PHE A 228 8.71 -11.97 10.70
C PHE A 228 7.72 -11.33 9.75
N ALA A 229 7.39 -12.04 8.66
CA ALA A 229 6.22 -11.76 7.84
C ALA A 229 5.35 -13.01 7.71
N HIS A 230 4.04 -12.80 7.78
CA HIS A 230 3.02 -13.81 7.51
C HIS A 230 2.27 -13.46 6.22
N ASP A 231 2.28 -14.36 5.26
CA ASP A 231 1.46 -14.30 4.05
C ASP A 231 0.11 -14.95 4.33
N ARG A 232 -0.94 -14.13 4.40
CA ARG A 232 -2.30 -14.58 4.74
C ARG A 232 -2.96 -15.44 3.67
N GLU A 233 -2.48 -15.42 2.43
CA GLU A 233 -3.02 -16.26 1.35
C GLU A 233 -2.43 -17.66 1.38
N THR A 234 -1.11 -17.77 1.56
CA THR A 234 -0.40 -19.06 1.58
C THR A 234 -0.36 -19.68 2.97
N GLY A 235 -0.53 -18.87 4.01
CA GLY A 235 -0.32 -19.24 5.41
C GLY A 235 1.15 -19.33 5.81
N GLU A 236 2.09 -18.89 4.96
CA GLU A 236 3.53 -19.01 5.23
C GLU A 236 4.01 -17.92 6.19
N THR A 237 4.78 -18.32 7.22
CA THR A 237 5.51 -17.40 8.10
C THR A 237 7.00 -17.54 7.89
N THR A 238 7.66 -16.41 7.62
CA THR A 238 9.11 -16.33 7.35
C THR A 238 9.78 -15.34 8.31
N ARG A 239 11.04 -15.61 8.67
CA ARG A 239 11.87 -14.65 9.41
C ARG A 239 12.65 -13.79 8.43
N LEU A 240 12.60 -12.48 8.64
CA LEU A 240 13.19 -11.45 7.78
C LEU A 240 14.49 -10.86 8.36
N SER A 241 14.71 -10.97 9.67
CA SER A 241 15.97 -10.62 10.36
C SER A 241 17.06 -11.66 10.10
N VAL A 242 17.38 -11.88 8.83
CA VAL A 242 18.40 -12.82 8.35
C VAL A 242 19.40 -12.14 7.43
N ASP A 243 20.60 -12.72 7.28
CA ASP A 243 21.53 -12.33 6.21
C ASP A 243 21.10 -12.88 4.84
N GLY A 244 21.80 -12.51 3.76
CA GLY A 244 21.51 -12.99 2.40
C GLY A 244 21.72 -14.49 2.17
N ALA A 245 22.19 -15.24 3.17
CA ALA A 245 22.24 -16.71 3.15
C ALA A 245 21.14 -17.35 4.02
N GLY A 246 20.27 -16.56 4.64
CA GLY A 246 19.22 -17.00 5.56
C GLY A 246 19.70 -17.27 6.98
N THR A 247 20.91 -16.84 7.35
CA THR A 247 21.42 -16.95 8.73
C THR A 247 20.77 -15.92 9.62
N GLU A 248 20.30 -16.33 10.80
CA GLU A 248 19.65 -15.44 11.75
C GLU A 248 20.54 -14.30 12.26
N GLY A 249 19.93 -13.14 12.49
CA GLY A 249 20.55 -12.06 13.23
C GLY A 249 20.97 -12.51 14.62
N ASN A 250 22.09 -11.99 15.12
CA ASN A 250 22.66 -12.36 16.41
C ASN A 250 22.23 -11.44 17.58
N ASN A 251 21.21 -10.60 17.36
CA ASN A 251 20.68 -9.65 18.32
C ASN A 251 19.29 -9.15 17.89
N ASP A 252 18.64 -8.36 18.75
CA ASP A 252 17.25 -7.90 18.55
C ASP A 252 17.04 -7.13 17.23
N SER A 253 15.96 -7.47 16.54
CA SER A 253 15.42 -6.79 15.37
C SER A 253 13.95 -6.40 15.62
N ARG A 254 13.59 -5.14 15.38
CA ARG A 254 12.31 -4.55 15.79
C ARG A 254 11.80 -3.53 14.77
N THR A 255 10.59 -3.00 15.04
CA THR A 255 9.94 -1.91 14.30
C THR A 255 9.85 -2.16 12.78
N PRO A 256 9.21 -3.25 12.34
CA PRO A 256 9.04 -3.49 10.92
C PRO A 256 8.07 -2.49 10.28
N VAL A 257 8.38 -2.09 9.06
CA VAL A 257 7.48 -1.38 8.13
C VAL A 257 7.55 -2.09 6.78
N ILE A 258 6.44 -2.15 6.05
CA ILE A 258 6.31 -2.96 4.84
C ILE A 258 5.91 -2.10 3.64
N SER A 259 6.44 -2.44 2.44
CA SER A 259 6.05 -1.79 1.19
C SER A 259 4.62 -2.11 0.80
N GLY A 260 4.05 -1.33 -0.11
CA GLY A 260 2.65 -1.48 -0.49
C GLY A 260 2.35 -2.81 -1.17
N ASP A 261 3.28 -3.30 -2.00
CA ASP A 261 3.22 -4.63 -2.61
C ASP A 261 3.56 -5.78 -1.65
N GLY A 262 3.93 -5.47 -0.40
CA GLY A 262 4.31 -6.46 0.59
C GLY A 262 5.69 -7.08 0.38
N ARG A 263 6.48 -6.66 -0.63
CA ARG A 263 7.76 -7.32 -0.96
C ARG A 263 8.92 -6.91 -0.06
N TYR A 264 9.03 -5.63 0.26
CA TYR A 264 10.16 -5.08 1.00
C TYR A 264 9.75 -4.76 2.43
N VAL A 265 10.54 -5.19 3.40
CA VAL A 265 10.32 -4.88 4.82
C VAL A 265 11.55 -4.18 5.37
N SER A 266 11.37 -2.95 5.84
CA SER A 266 12.41 -2.22 6.57
C SER A 266 12.26 -2.42 8.08
N PHE A 267 13.38 -2.54 8.79
CA PHE A 267 13.39 -2.76 10.23
C PHE A 267 14.67 -2.22 10.87
N THR A 268 14.61 -1.99 12.18
CA THR A 268 15.77 -1.64 13.02
C THR A 268 16.40 -2.93 13.56
N SER A 269 17.72 -3.05 13.57
CA SER A 269 18.39 -4.21 14.18
C SER A 269 19.70 -3.85 14.88
N LEU A 270 19.94 -4.48 16.03
CA LEU A 270 21.22 -4.48 16.76
C LEU A 270 22.16 -5.61 16.29
N ALA A 271 21.74 -6.42 15.33
CA ALA A 271 22.48 -7.60 14.88
C ALA A 271 23.66 -7.21 13.98
N SER A 272 24.85 -7.66 14.36
CA SER A 272 26.11 -7.34 13.68
C SER A 272 26.45 -8.27 12.51
N ASN A 273 25.54 -9.15 12.13
CA ASN A 273 25.79 -10.20 11.14
C ASN A 273 24.76 -10.24 10.01
N LEU A 274 23.82 -9.31 9.94
CA LEU A 274 22.84 -9.26 8.83
C LEU A 274 23.49 -8.88 7.50
N VAL A 275 24.56 -8.08 7.54
CA VAL A 275 25.36 -7.71 6.38
C VAL A 275 26.86 -7.77 6.70
N PRO A 276 27.72 -8.06 5.71
CA PRO A 276 29.16 -7.93 5.90
C PRO A 276 29.56 -6.48 6.23
N GLY A 277 30.50 -6.31 7.16
CA GLY A 277 31.03 -4.98 7.49
C GLY A 277 30.17 -4.18 8.46
N ASP A 278 29.24 -4.84 9.16
CA ASP A 278 28.68 -4.26 10.38
C ASP A 278 29.72 -4.20 11.50
N THR A 279 30.22 -3.00 11.82
CA THR A 279 31.27 -2.85 12.83
C THR A 279 30.99 -1.80 13.90
N ASN A 280 29.90 -1.03 13.79
CA ASN A 280 29.60 0.08 14.70
C ASN A 280 29.10 -0.39 16.07
N LYS A 281 28.53 -1.60 16.17
CA LYS A 281 27.89 -2.17 17.38
C LYS A 281 26.70 -1.36 17.88
N GLU A 282 26.06 -0.63 16.98
CA GLU A 282 24.88 0.19 17.26
C GLU A 282 23.68 -0.37 16.49
N SER A 283 22.48 0.16 16.76
CA SER A 283 21.33 -0.18 15.92
C SER A 283 21.51 0.40 14.52
N ASP A 284 21.20 -0.40 13.51
CA ASP A 284 21.18 0.00 12.11
C ASP A 284 19.78 -0.23 11.51
N VAL A 285 19.50 0.46 10.41
CA VAL A 285 18.28 0.27 9.62
C VAL A 285 18.58 -0.62 8.43
N PHE A 286 17.73 -1.62 8.20
CA PHE A 286 17.86 -2.59 7.12
C PHE A 286 16.59 -2.64 6.28
N VAL A 287 16.69 -3.15 5.05
CA VAL A 287 15.58 -3.62 4.22
C VAL A 287 15.84 -5.06 3.82
N HIS A 288 14.85 -5.92 4.01
CA HIS A 288 14.82 -7.28 3.48
C HIS A 288 13.87 -7.34 2.26
N ASP A 289 14.37 -7.87 1.15
CA ASP A 289 13.58 -8.17 -0.04
C ASP A 289 13.12 -9.64 0.01
N GLN A 290 11.84 -9.85 0.30
CA GLN A 290 11.27 -11.20 0.46
C GLN A 290 11.33 -12.06 -0.82
N THR A 291 11.50 -11.45 -2.00
CA THR A 291 11.61 -12.20 -3.26
C THR A 291 13.01 -12.74 -3.48
N SER A 292 14.04 -11.95 -3.22
CA SER A 292 15.44 -12.36 -3.41
C SER A 292 16.03 -13.04 -2.17
N GLY A 293 15.49 -12.74 -0.98
CA GLY A 293 16.07 -13.11 0.32
C GLY A 293 17.23 -12.21 0.75
N ASP A 294 17.50 -11.12 0.03
CA ASP A 294 18.61 -10.23 0.31
C ASP A 294 18.26 -9.22 1.42
N THR A 295 19.19 -9.04 2.36
CA THR A 295 19.14 -8.00 3.39
C THR A 295 20.19 -6.93 3.11
N THR A 296 19.76 -5.67 3.07
CA THR A 296 20.61 -4.50 2.77
C THR A 296 20.58 -3.50 3.91
N ARG A 297 21.73 -2.98 4.34
CA ARG A 297 21.78 -1.85 5.28
C ARG A 297 21.43 -0.54 4.57
N ILE A 298 20.56 0.23 5.19
CA ILE A 298 20.07 1.53 4.72
C ILE A 298 20.74 2.69 5.45
N SER A 299 21.12 2.54 6.73
CA SER A 299 21.84 3.54 7.52
C SER A 299 23.29 3.72 7.06
N VAL A 300 23.46 4.22 5.84
CA VAL A 300 24.74 4.47 5.17
C VAL A 300 24.77 5.87 4.54
N ASP A 301 25.98 6.41 4.41
CA ASP A 301 26.21 7.64 3.63
C ASP A 301 26.08 7.39 2.11
N SER A 302 26.16 8.46 1.33
CA SER A 302 26.08 8.40 -0.15
C SER A 302 27.17 7.56 -0.84
N THR A 303 28.20 7.12 -0.11
CA THR A 303 29.27 6.24 -0.60
C THR A 303 29.16 4.81 -0.08
N GLY A 304 28.12 4.50 0.71
CA GLY A 304 27.87 3.19 1.30
C GLY A 304 28.61 2.95 2.62
N ILE A 305 29.19 3.98 3.24
CA ILE A 305 29.84 3.84 4.55
C ILE A 305 28.76 3.85 5.64
N GLN A 306 28.84 2.91 6.58
CA GLN A 306 27.85 2.78 7.65
C GLN A 306 27.80 4.01 8.58
N ALA A 307 26.62 4.26 9.14
CA ALA A 307 26.41 5.18 10.23
C ALA A 307 27.37 4.88 11.41
N ASN A 308 27.95 5.92 11.99
CA ASN A 308 28.87 5.82 13.12
C ASN A 308 28.18 5.91 14.49
N SER A 309 26.84 5.95 14.50
CA SER A 309 25.99 5.91 15.69
C SER A 309 24.66 5.23 15.36
N SER A 310 23.80 5.07 16.37
CA SER A 310 22.52 4.39 16.26
C SER A 310 21.59 5.06 15.25
N SER A 311 20.94 4.24 14.42
CA SER A 311 19.87 4.62 13.51
C SER A 311 18.63 3.76 13.78
N THR A 312 17.44 4.36 13.84
CA THR A 312 16.20 3.69 14.27
C THR A 312 14.96 4.25 13.56
N GLY A 313 13.80 3.63 13.79
CA GLY A 313 12.50 4.19 13.38
C GLY A 313 12.32 4.32 11.87
N PRO A 314 12.54 3.25 11.08
CA PRO A 314 12.37 3.34 9.64
C PRO A 314 10.94 3.68 9.24
N ALA A 315 10.80 4.53 8.23
CA ALA A 315 9.61 4.69 7.42
C ALA A 315 9.95 4.34 5.97
N LEU A 316 9.08 3.60 5.29
CA LEU A 316 9.30 3.07 3.96
C LEU A 316 8.25 3.62 3.00
N SER A 317 8.66 4.12 1.84
CA SER A 317 7.70 4.48 0.78
C SER A 317 7.01 3.23 0.23
N ALA A 318 5.75 3.35 -0.21
CA ALA A 318 4.96 2.20 -0.69
C ALA A 318 5.64 1.42 -1.84
N ASP A 319 6.40 2.13 -2.68
CA ASP A 319 7.20 1.58 -3.78
C ASP A 319 8.62 1.10 -3.37
N ALA A 320 8.93 1.16 -2.08
CA ALA A 320 10.23 0.88 -1.46
C ALA A 320 11.42 1.71 -1.99
N ARG A 321 11.20 2.80 -2.74
CA ARG A 321 12.28 3.64 -3.26
C ARG A 321 13.02 4.41 -2.19
N TYR A 322 12.32 4.87 -1.16
CA TYR A 322 12.87 5.74 -0.13
C TYR A 322 12.63 5.15 1.25
N VAL A 323 13.67 5.18 2.08
CA VAL A 323 13.59 4.87 3.50
C VAL A 323 14.00 6.09 4.28
N ALA A 324 13.11 6.63 5.11
CA ALA A 324 13.44 7.65 6.09
C ALA A 324 13.73 7.00 7.45
N PHE A 325 14.62 7.59 8.25
CA PHE A 325 14.97 7.06 9.57
C PHE A 325 15.60 8.14 10.46
N ASP A 326 15.50 7.94 11.77
CA ASP A 326 16.17 8.77 12.78
C ASP A 326 17.60 8.28 12.99
N SER A 327 18.57 9.19 13.17
CA SER A 327 19.95 8.82 13.49
C SER A 327 20.70 9.87 14.27
N PHE A 328 21.53 9.41 15.23
CA PHE A 328 22.54 10.22 15.93
C PHE A 328 23.87 10.31 15.14
N ALA A 329 23.95 9.72 13.95
CA ALA A 329 25.22 9.52 13.24
C ALA A 329 25.67 10.75 12.45
N SER A 330 26.69 11.42 12.99
CA SER A 330 27.40 12.56 12.38
C SER A 330 28.04 12.35 10.99
N ASN A 331 28.01 11.13 10.43
CA ASN A 331 28.70 10.81 9.17
C ASN A 331 27.79 10.41 8.01
N LEU A 332 26.46 10.49 8.15
CA LEU A 332 25.53 10.16 7.07
C LEU A 332 25.53 11.21 5.95
N VAL A 333 25.68 12.49 6.34
CA VAL A 333 25.83 13.63 5.42
C VAL A 333 26.89 14.58 5.94
N ALA A 334 27.58 15.30 5.04
CA ALA A 334 28.76 16.10 5.40
C ALA A 334 28.50 17.28 6.35
N ASP A 335 27.26 17.77 6.41
CA ASP A 335 26.89 18.97 7.18
C ASP A 335 26.13 18.64 8.47
N ASP A 336 25.96 17.37 8.82
CA ASP A 336 25.42 16.97 10.12
C ASP A 336 26.48 17.13 11.22
N THR A 337 26.29 18.11 12.10
CA THR A 337 27.29 18.53 13.09
C THR A 337 26.70 18.91 14.45
N ASN A 338 25.39 18.74 14.64
CA ASN A 338 24.67 19.27 15.81
C ASN A 338 24.73 18.33 17.04
N GLY A 339 25.06 17.05 16.83
CA GLY A 339 25.18 16.04 17.88
C GLY A 339 23.83 15.62 18.50
N VAL A 340 22.73 15.74 17.76
CA VAL A 340 21.40 15.26 18.15
C VAL A 340 20.86 14.31 17.07
N ASP A 341 19.74 13.62 17.35
CA ASP A 341 19.04 12.86 16.31
C ASP A 341 18.54 13.80 15.21
N ASP A 342 18.79 13.41 13.98
CA ASP A 342 18.20 14.02 12.78
C ASP A 342 17.47 12.94 11.96
N VAL A 343 16.54 13.39 11.10
CA VAL A 343 15.82 12.52 10.16
C VAL A 343 16.55 12.52 8.82
N PHE A 344 16.93 11.34 8.36
CA PHE A 344 17.59 11.12 7.09
C PHE A 344 16.67 10.38 6.13
N VAL A 345 16.93 10.51 4.83
CA VAL A 345 16.29 9.70 3.78
C VAL A 345 17.36 9.06 2.90
N HIS A 346 17.26 7.76 2.71
CA HIS A 346 18.10 6.99 1.81
C HIS A 346 17.27 6.47 0.63
N GLN A 347 17.79 6.63 -0.58
CA GLN A 347 17.20 6.06 -1.79
C GLN A 347 17.69 4.61 -1.92
N TYR A 348 16.80 3.65 -1.64
CA TYR A 348 17.09 2.22 -1.70
C TYR A 348 16.98 1.68 -3.13
N LEU A 349 15.79 1.81 -3.73
CA LEU A 349 15.59 1.48 -5.14
C LEU A 349 15.84 2.73 -6.00
N PRO A 350 16.43 2.57 -7.19
CA PRO A 350 16.62 3.70 -8.09
C PRO A 350 15.26 4.32 -8.41
N ASP A 351 15.26 5.63 -8.62
CA ASP A 351 14.11 6.26 -9.25
C ASP A 351 13.82 5.51 -10.54
N PRO A 352 12.53 5.29 -10.87
CA PRO A 352 12.21 4.87 -12.22
C PRO A 352 12.93 5.85 -13.15
N PRO A 353 13.53 5.36 -14.26
CA PRO A 353 14.15 6.24 -15.23
C PRO A 353 13.17 7.39 -15.40
N PRO A 354 13.62 8.65 -15.15
CA PRO A 354 12.72 9.78 -14.96
C PRO A 354 11.71 9.61 -16.05
N SER A 355 10.43 9.35 -15.67
CA SER A 355 9.39 8.94 -16.61
C SER A 355 9.74 9.71 -17.82
N THR A 356 10.08 9.04 -18.92
CA THR A 356 10.39 9.79 -20.10
C THR A 356 9.06 10.48 -20.41
N THR A 357 8.81 11.65 -19.84
CA THR A 357 9.13 12.83 -20.54
C THR A 357 10.42 12.57 -21.36
N THR A 358 10.27 11.80 -22.45
CA THR A 358 9.86 12.45 -23.67
C THR A 358 9.29 13.80 -23.22
N THR A 359 10.20 14.77 -23.09
CA THR A 359 10.03 15.80 -24.03
C THR A 359 9.89 15.10 -25.42
N SER A 360 8.73 14.48 -25.71
CA SER A 360 7.63 15.24 -26.18
C SER A 360 7.91 16.69 -25.74
N THR A 361 8.81 17.34 -26.49
CA THR A 361 8.23 18.08 -27.57
C THR A 361 6.92 17.37 -27.94
N THR A 362 5.91 17.65 -27.13
CA THR A 362 5.04 18.64 -27.61
C THR A 362 5.86 19.57 -28.58
N THR A 363 6.10 19.13 -29.82
CA THR A 363 5.07 19.40 -30.81
C THR A 363 3.79 19.27 -30.03
N THR A 364 3.46 20.36 -29.35
CA THR A 364 2.29 21.07 -29.68
C THR A 364 2.10 20.81 -31.21
N VAL A 365 1.68 19.59 -31.61
CA VAL A 365 0.32 19.38 -32.04
C VAL A 365 -0.39 20.21 -31.00
N PRO A 366 -0.66 21.47 -31.36
CA PRO A 366 -1.27 22.45 -30.48
C PRO A 366 -2.41 21.76 -29.71
N PRO A 367 -3.07 22.39 -28.72
CA PRO A 367 -4.47 21.98 -28.47
C PRO A 367 -5.08 21.72 -29.85
N PRO A 368 -5.58 20.48 -30.16
CA PRO A 368 -5.82 20.08 -31.55
C PRO A 368 -6.48 21.27 -32.21
N ASP A 369 -5.82 21.79 -33.24
CA ASP A 369 -6.26 23.01 -33.89
C ASP A 369 -7.62 22.69 -34.51
N ASP A 370 -8.72 22.65 -33.77
CA ASP A 370 -10.03 22.23 -34.29
C ASP A 370 -9.95 20.97 -35.19
N GLU A 371 -8.95 20.09 -34.99
CA GLU A 371 -8.63 19.06 -35.99
C GLU A 371 -9.47 17.83 -35.65
N ASP A 372 -10.72 17.95 -36.06
CA ASP A 372 -11.69 16.87 -36.17
C ASP A 372 -11.15 15.82 -37.16
N PHE A 373 -10.90 14.60 -36.65
CA PHE A 373 -10.45 13.47 -37.44
C PHE A 373 -11.61 12.72 -38.11
N PHE A 374 -12.84 12.89 -37.61
CA PHE A 374 -13.99 12.09 -38.02
C PHE A 374 -15.29 12.91 -38.05
N THR A 375 -15.81 13.13 -39.25
CA THR A 375 -17.00 13.96 -39.47
C THR A 375 -18.31 13.48 -38.81
N ASP A 376 -18.34 12.27 -38.26
CA ASP A 376 -19.51 11.68 -37.60
C ASP A 376 -19.44 11.68 -36.06
N ASP A 377 -18.38 12.22 -35.46
CA ASP A 377 -18.28 12.42 -34.01
C ASP A 377 -18.55 13.87 -33.55
N ASP A 378 -18.66 14.82 -34.48
CA ASP A 378 -19.04 16.22 -34.25
C ASP A 378 -20.24 16.37 -33.29
N GLY A 379 -20.01 16.96 -32.12
CA GLY A 379 -21.01 17.19 -31.08
C GLY A 379 -21.39 15.95 -30.26
N HIS A 380 -20.66 14.84 -30.42
CA HIS A 380 -20.83 13.63 -29.62
C HIS A 380 -20.20 13.81 -28.22
N LEU A 381 -20.76 13.15 -27.20
CA LEU A 381 -20.26 13.25 -25.82
C LEU A 381 -18.79 12.85 -25.68
N PHE A 382 -18.30 11.99 -26.58
CA PHE A 382 -16.95 11.43 -26.57
C PHE A 382 -16.06 11.98 -27.70
N GLU A 383 -16.46 13.05 -28.38
CA GLU A 383 -15.69 13.66 -29.48
C GLU A 383 -14.23 13.94 -29.09
N ASP A 384 -14.01 14.56 -27.93
CA ASP A 384 -12.66 14.84 -27.41
C ASP A 384 -11.83 13.56 -27.21
N ASP A 385 -12.45 12.50 -26.65
CA ASP A 385 -11.78 11.23 -26.40
C ASP A 385 -11.48 10.48 -27.72
N ILE A 386 -12.39 10.55 -28.69
CA ILE A 386 -12.26 9.92 -30.01
C ILE A 386 -11.11 10.58 -30.78
N ASN A 387 -11.11 11.92 -30.84
CA ASN A 387 -10.04 12.67 -31.49
C ASN A 387 -8.69 12.48 -30.78
N ALA A 388 -8.67 12.30 -29.45
CA ALA A 388 -7.44 11.97 -28.72
C ALA A 388 -6.86 10.60 -29.12
N ILE A 389 -7.68 9.55 -29.24
CA ILE A 389 -7.19 8.22 -29.67
C ILE A 389 -6.87 8.17 -31.17
N ALA A 390 -7.47 9.03 -31.99
CA ALA A 390 -7.13 9.21 -33.40
C ALA A 390 -5.76 9.86 -33.56
N ALA A 391 -5.53 10.95 -32.82
CA ALA A 391 -4.24 11.64 -32.78
C ALA A 391 -3.11 10.75 -32.25
N ALA A 392 -3.42 9.83 -31.33
CA ALA A 392 -2.48 8.82 -30.84
C ALA A 392 -2.24 7.66 -31.85
N GLY A 393 -2.94 7.64 -32.99
CA GLY A 393 -2.83 6.60 -34.01
C GLY A 393 -3.42 5.25 -33.60
N ILE A 394 -4.22 5.22 -32.52
CA ILE A 394 -4.85 4.00 -31.99
C ILE A 394 -6.01 3.58 -32.90
N THR A 395 -6.84 4.54 -33.29
CA THR A 395 -7.93 4.34 -34.26
C THR A 395 -7.56 4.90 -35.63
N ARG A 396 -8.19 4.34 -36.67
CA ARG A 396 -8.18 4.89 -38.05
C ARG A 396 -9.61 5.13 -38.56
N GLY A 397 -10.61 5.05 -37.69
CA GLY A 397 -12.01 5.08 -38.11
C GLY A 397 -12.53 3.74 -38.63
N CYS A 398 -13.76 3.77 -39.14
CA CYS A 398 -14.58 2.60 -39.46
C CYS A 398 -14.85 2.39 -40.96
N ASN A 399 -14.53 3.35 -41.84
CA ASN A 399 -14.95 3.34 -43.25
C ASN A 399 -13.77 3.38 -44.26
N PRO A 400 -12.91 2.35 -44.30
CA PRO A 400 -11.79 2.32 -45.22
C PRO A 400 -12.26 2.29 -46.69
N PRO A 401 -11.51 2.90 -47.62
CA PRO A 401 -10.21 3.55 -47.40
C PRO A 401 -10.32 5.02 -46.97
N ALA A 402 -11.54 5.59 -46.89
CA ALA A 402 -11.75 7.01 -46.61
C ALA A 402 -11.36 7.36 -45.18
N ASN A 403 -11.78 6.53 -44.20
CA ASN A 403 -11.38 6.65 -42.80
C ASN A 403 -11.68 8.02 -42.19
N ASP A 404 -12.76 8.66 -42.64
CA ASP A 404 -13.28 9.95 -42.20
C ASP A 404 -14.49 9.83 -41.27
N ASN A 405 -14.85 8.61 -40.87
CA ASN A 405 -15.84 8.32 -39.83
C ASN A 405 -15.24 7.45 -38.71
N TYR A 406 -15.63 7.71 -37.47
CA TYR A 406 -15.33 6.88 -36.30
C TYR A 406 -16.42 5.83 -36.02
N CYS A 407 -17.68 6.14 -36.33
CA CYS A 407 -18.86 5.34 -35.97
C CYS A 407 -19.05 5.18 -34.44
N PRO A 408 -19.25 6.27 -33.65
CA PRO A 408 -19.22 6.23 -32.18
C PRO A 408 -20.31 5.37 -31.52
N ASP A 409 -21.45 5.18 -32.20
CA ASP A 409 -22.59 4.40 -31.69
C ASP A 409 -22.62 2.94 -32.19
N ASP A 410 -21.68 2.56 -33.06
CA ASP A 410 -21.63 1.20 -33.62
C ASP A 410 -21.07 0.18 -32.61
N SER A 411 -21.48 -1.07 -32.80
CA SER A 411 -21.01 -2.17 -31.96
C SER A 411 -19.56 -2.53 -32.28
N PHE A 412 -18.71 -2.58 -31.26
CA PHE A 412 -17.28 -2.87 -31.40
C PHE A 412 -17.00 -4.35 -31.72
N LEU A 413 -16.26 -4.63 -32.80
CA LEU A 413 -15.92 -5.97 -33.26
C LEU A 413 -14.61 -6.49 -32.65
N ARG A 414 -14.45 -7.82 -32.62
CA ARG A 414 -13.24 -8.48 -32.09
C ARG A 414 -11.97 -8.12 -32.85
N GLY A 415 -12.02 -8.00 -34.18
CA GLY A 415 -10.88 -7.57 -35.00
C GLY A 415 -10.47 -6.13 -34.68
N GLN A 416 -11.44 -5.23 -34.51
CA GLN A 416 -11.19 -3.85 -34.09
C GLN A 416 -10.57 -3.79 -32.68
N ALA A 417 -11.03 -4.63 -31.75
CA ALA A 417 -10.43 -4.75 -30.43
C ALA A 417 -8.96 -5.16 -30.48
N ALA A 418 -8.58 -6.08 -31.37
CA ALA A 418 -7.17 -6.46 -31.55
C ALA A 418 -6.31 -5.28 -32.00
N ALA A 419 -6.80 -4.53 -32.99
CA ALA A 419 -6.13 -3.34 -33.50
C ALA A 419 -5.92 -2.28 -32.41
N PHE A 420 -6.97 -1.98 -31.63
CA PHE A 420 -6.89 -1.02 -30.52
C PHE A 420 -5.87 -1.48 -29.48
N VAL A 421 -5.94 -2.73 -29.04
CA VAL A 421 -5.05 -3.27 -27.99
C VAL A 421 -3.60 -3.30 -28.46
N ARG A 422 -3.34 -3.76 -29.69
CA ARG A 422 -1.99 -3.77 -30.23
C ARG A 422 -1.39 -2.36 -30.25
N ARG A 423 -2.13 -1.38 -30.77
CA ARG A 423 -1.63 0.00 -30.95
C ARG A 423 -1.52 0.73 -29.62
N ALA A 424 -2.49 0.57 -28.73
CA ALA A 424 -2.47 1.20 -27.42
C ALA A 424 -1.32 0.70 -26.52
N LEU A 425 -0.91 -0.56 -26.68
CA LEU A 425 0.17 -1.17 -25.88
C LEU A 425 1.50 -1.29 -26.64
N ASP A 426 1.59 -0.75 -27.86
CA ASP A 426 2.75 -0.87 -28.75
C ASP A 426 3.26 -2.32 -28.89
N VAL A 427 2.33 -3.27 -29.05
CA VAL A 427 2.67 -4.70 -29.17
C VAL A 427 3.43 -4.96 -30.47
N PRO A 428 4.65 -5.54 -30.42
CA PRO A 428 5.44 -5.81 -31.60
C PRO A 428 4.71 -6.65 -32.65
N ALA A 429 4.95 -6.36 -33.92
CA ALA A 429 4.44 -7.18 -35.03
C ALA A 429 4.93 -8.63 -34.89
N SER A 430 4.08 -9.58 -35.30
CA SER A 430 4.42 -10.98 -35.37
C SER A 430 4.32 -11.49 -36.81
N ALA A 431 5.27 -12.33 -37.22
CA ALA A 431 5.22 -13.06 -38.49
C ALA A 431 4.59 -14.45 -38.33
N THR A 432 4.21 -14.83 -37.10
CA THR A 432 3.56 -16.11 -36.82
C THR A 432 2.07 -15.95 -37.04
N ASP A 433 1.53 -16.75 -37.94
CA ASP A 433 0.09 -16.93 -38.13
C ASP A 433 -0.47 -17.88 -37.05
N HIS A 434 -1.47 -17.43 -36.31
CA HIS A 434 -2.06 -18.15 -35.18
C HIS A 434 -3.48 -18.67 -35.44
N PHE A 435 -4.23 -18.08 -36.36
CA PHE A 435 -5.62 -18.42 -36.60
C PHE A 435 -5.88 -18.51 -38.11
N GLY A 436 -6.65 -19.50 -38.55
CA GLY A 436 -6.90 -19.66 -39.99
C GLY A 436 -8.10 -18.86 -40.51
N ASP A 437 -8.90 -18.25 -39.62
CA ASP A 437 -10.15 -17.58 -39.99
C ASP A 437 -10.06 -16.06 -40.02
N ASP A 438 -8.90 -15.48 -39.72
CA ASP A 438 -8.55 -14.08 -39.95
C ASP A 438 -7.68 -13.86 -41.19
N ASP A 439 -7.24 -14.93 -41.88
CA ASP A 439 -6.54 -14.86 -43.17
C ASP A 439 -7.23 -13.91 -44.17
N GLY A 440 -6.52 -12.85 -44.56
CA GLY A 440 -7.01 -11.82 -45.49
C GLY A 440 -7.95 -10.79 -44.86
N ASN A 441 -8.19 -10.84 -43.55
CA ASN A 441 -8.88 -9.79 -42.80
C ASN A 441 -7.95 -8.58 -42.60
N ILE A 442 -8.52 -7.36 -42.60
CA ILE A 442 -7.74 -6.13 -42.41
C ILE A 442 -7.02 -6.07 -41.04
N PHE A 443 -7.47 -6.85 -40.06
CA PHE A 443 -6.90 -6.91 -38.72
C PHE A 443 -5.98 -8.11 -38.47
N GLU A 444 -5.70 -8.95 -39.47
CA GLU A 444 -4.89 -10.17 -39.35
C GLU A 444 -3.54 -9.92 -38.65
N ASP A 445 -2.78 -8.90 -39.10
CA ASP A 445 -1.50 -8.53 -38.50
C ASP A 445 -1.65 -8.10 -37.02
N ASP A 446 -2.75 -7.42 -36.68
CA ASP A 446 -3.01 -6.96 -35.33
C ASP A 446 -3.37 -8.13 -34.41
N ILE A 447 -4.15 -9.08 -34.92
CA ILE A 447 -4.56 -10.30 -34.22
C ILE A 447 -3.36 -11.20 -33.93
N ASN A 448 -2.51 -11.44 -34.92
CA ASN A 448 -1.32 -12.28 -34.78
C ASN A 448 -0.30 -11.69 -33.79
N ALA A 449 -0.19 -10.37 -33.73
CA ALA A 449 0.64 -9.68 -32.74
C ALA A 449 0.14 -9.94 -31.30
N ILE A 450 -1.15 -9.71 -31.02
CA ILE A 450 -1.70 -9.89 -29.68
C ILE A 450 -1.79 -11.37 -29.25
N ALA A 451 -1.90 -12.29 -30.20
CA ALA A 451 -1.83 -13.73 -29.94
C ALA A 451 -0.42 -14.15 -29.52
N THR A 452 0.60 -13.65 -30.21
CA THR A 452 2.01 -13.87 -29.86
C THR A 452 2.35 -13.31 -28.48
N ALA A 453 1.76 -12.18 -28.11
CA ALA A 453 1.87 -11.59 -26.78
C ALA A 453 1.06 -12.33 -25.70
N GLY A 454 0.29 -13.37 -26.05
CA GLY A 454 -0.52 -14.14 -25.10
C GLY A 454 -1.79 -13.44 -24.61
N ILE A 455 -2.20 -12.33 -25.23
CA ILE A 455 -3.36 -11.52 -24.83
C ILE A 455 -4.67 -12.21 -25.24
N THR A 456 -4.70 -12.83 -26.42
CA THR A 456 -5.84 -13.61 -26.90
C THR A 456 -5.51 -15.11 -26.97
N ARG A 457 -6.55 -15.94 -26.90
CA ARG A 457 -6.48 -17.40 -27.12
C ARG A 457 -7.47 -17.87 -28.20
N GLY A 458 -8.04 -16.95 -28.98
CA GLY A 458 -9.08 -17.27 -29.95
C GLY A 458 -10.50 -17.33 -29.38
N CYS A 459 -11.44 -17.87 -30.15
CA CYS A 459 -12.89 -17.90 -29.87
C CYS A 459 -13.50 -19.30 -29.75
N ASN A 460 -12.79 -20.38 -30.12
CA ASN A 460 -13.36 -21.72 -30.23
C ASN A 460 -12.62 -22.79 -29.39
N PRO A 461 -12.65 -22.67 -28.06
CA PRO A 461 -12.06 -23.69 -27.20
C PRO A 461 -12.75 -25.07 -27.41
N PRO A 462 -12.01 -26.19 -27.27
CA PRO A 462 -10.61 -26.25 -26.85
C PRO A 462 -9.61 -26.12 -28.01
N ALA A 463 -10.07 -26.09 -29.26
CA ALA A 463 -9.20 -26.07 -30.44
C ALA A 463 -8.40 -24.77 -30.53
N ASN A 464 -9.06 -23.62 -30.28
CA ASN A 464 -8.43 -22.30 -30.27
C ASN A 464 -7.65 -21.97 -31.55
N ASP A 465 -8.10 -22.51 -32.69
CA ASP A 465 -7.54 -22.29 -34.03
C ASP A 465 -8.31 -21.22 -34.83
N ARG A 466 -9.26 -20.53 -34.17
CA ARG A 466 -10.04 -19.41 -34.73
C ARG A 466 -10.04 -18.18 -33.84
N TYR A 467 -9.99 -17.00 -34.43
CA TYR A 467 -10.12 -15.70 -33.75
C TYR A 467 -11.55 -15.14 -33.77
N CYS A 468 -12.33 -15.41 -34.83
CA CYS A 468 -13.64 -14.81 -35.09
C CYS A 468 -13.60 -13.26 -35.16
N PRO A 469 -12.92 -12.64 -36.16
CA PRO A 469 -12.69 -11.19 -36.18
C PRO A 469 -13.96 -10.33 -36.35
N ASP A 470 -14.99 -10.86 -37.02
CA ASP A 470 -16.23 -10.13 -37.32
C ASP A 470 -17.32 -10.28 -36.25
N ASP A 471 -17.07 -11.05 -35.19
CA ASP A 471 -17.99 -11.20 -34.06
C ASP A 471 -17.92 -9.97 -33.13
N SER A 472 -19.03 -9.65 -32.46
CA SER A 472 -19.07 -8.58 -31.45
C SER A 472 -18.13 -8.85 -30.27
N PHE A 473 -17.45 -7.81 -29.78
CA PHE A 473 -16.55 -7.91 -28.64
C PHE A 473 -17.32 -7.83 -27.32
N LEU A 474 -17.46 -8.98 -26.66
CA LEU A 474 -18.27 -9.09 -25.44
C LEU A 474 -17.48 -8.66 -24.19
N ARG A 475 -18.17 -8.16 -23.16
CA ARG A 475 -17.55 -7.73 -21.89
C ARG A 475 -16.65 -8.81 -21.25
N GLY A 476 -17.04 -10.09 -21.33
CA GLY A 476 -16.22 -11.19 -20.83
C GLY A 476 -14.91 -11.39 -21.60
N GLN A 477 -14.91 -11.07 -22.90
CA GLN A 477 -13.72 -11.09 -23.74
C GLN A 477 -12.82 -9.88 -23.44
N ALA A 478 -13.42 -8.71 -23.24
CA ALA A 478 -12.71 -7.51 -22.78
C ALA A 478 -12.00 -7.75 -21.45
N ALA A 479 -12.68 -8.33 -20.45
CA ALA A 479 -12.07 -8.68 -19.18
C ALA A 479 -10.87 -9.64 -19.34
N ALA A 480 -10.99 -10.64 -20.22
CA ALA A 480 -9.90 -11.57 -20.48
C ALA A 480 -8.70 -10.89 -21.19
N PHE A 481 -8.95 -9.96 -22.10
CA PHE A 481 -7.90 -9.20 -22.79
C PHE A 481 -7.18 -8.28 -21.80
N VAL A 482 -7.92 -7.50 -20.99
CA VAL A 482 -7.35 -6.61 -19.97
C VAL A 482 -6.51 -7.41 -18.97
N ARG A 483 -7.04 -8.52 -18.45
CA ARG A 483 -6.32 -9.39 -17.51
C ARG A 483 -4.97 -9.82 -18.07
N ARG A 484 -4.95 -10.33 -19.31
CA ARG A 484 -3.70 -10.86 -19.90
C ARG A 484 -2.76 -9.75 -20.36
N ALA A 485 -3.29 -8.66 -20.89
CA ALA A 485 -2.49 -7.50 -21.30
C ALA A 485 -1.76 -6.85 -20.11
N LEU A 486 -2.40 -6.81 -18.94
CA LEU A 486 -1.84 -6.23 -17.72
C LEU A 486 -1.14 -7.26 -16.82
N GLY A 487 -1.07 -8.53 -17.23
CA GLY A 487 -0.43 -9.60 -16.44
C GLY A 487 -1.14 -9.90 -15.10
N LEU A 488 -2.44 -9.62 -15.00
CA LEU A 488 -3.21 -9.81 -13.78
C LEU A 488 -3.44 -11.31 -13.47
N PRO A 489 -3.38 -11.72 -12.20
CA PRO A 489 -3.42 -13.12 -11.77
C PRO A 489 -4.72 -13.86 -12.10
#